data_AF-A0A949IME8-F1
#
_entry.id   AF-A0A949IME8-F1
#
_cell.length_a   1.000
_cell.length_b   1.000
_cell.length_c   1.000
_cell.angle_alpha   90.00
_cell.angle_beta   90.00
_cell.angle_gamma   90.00
#
_symmetry.space_group_name_H-M   'P 1'
#
loop_
_entity.id
_entity.type
_entity.pdbx_description
1 polymer ?
#
loop_
_entity_poly.entity_id
_entity_poly.type
_entity_poly.pdbx_seq_one_letter_code
_entity_poly.pdbx_strand_id
1 'polypeptide(L)'
;MELFKDIRAKISIRKVATLRNAALLVALSVGSFACLGSLLYVNDANPPLKVKNHWQSLDEQESGYADIKAQVAALLKVAENKLDGKSIKSPSAKKRARELALIYRQQGKQEKAAEIYRLLWLSAGAKFNTEDGLALAATYTDMGGFDSAILSYQKILTYDQSSTDIEAKVRQALVARDLNNLGQCYYTVACATAQSDTRKKYLRWARDQFIAAAKLANAEEETRLVRQNLASVETELLD
;
A
#
# COMPACT_ATOMS: atom_id res chain seq x y z
N MET A 1 -40.29 -72.25 10.51
CA MET A 1 -38.88 -72.24 10.05
C MET A 1 -38.48 -70.92 9.39
N GLU A 2 -39.40 -70.20 8.73
CA GLU A 2 -39.18 -68.89 8.09
C GLU A 2 -38.82 -67.74 9.08
N LEU A 3 -39.50 -67.64 10.24
CA LEU A 3 -39.29 -66.55 11.21
C LEU A 3 -37.86 -66.49 11.79
N PHE A 4 -37.22 -67.65 11.99
CA PHE A 4 -35.84 -67.72 12.49
C PHE A 4 -34.81 -67.29 11.43
N LYS A 5 -35.11 -67.46 10.13
CA LYS A 5 -34.24 -66.98 9.04
C LYS A 5 -34.29 -65.46 8.93
N ASP A 6 -35.48 -64.86 9.07
CA ASP A 6 -35.68 -63.41 8.97
C ASP A 6 -35.03 -62.65 10.15
N ILE A 7 -35.10 -63.19 11.37
CA ILE A 7 -34.42 -62.62 12.54
C ILE A 7 -32.89 -62.70 12.38
N ARG A 8 -32.36 -63.83 11.88
CA ARG A 8 -30.91 -64.01 11.65
C ARG A 8 -30.40 -63.08 10.55
N ALA A 9 -31.19 -62.87 9.50
CA ALA A 9 -30.89 -61.91 8.43
C ALA A 9 -30.88 -60.47 8.95
N LYS A 10 -31.88 -60.04 9.72
CA LYS A 10 -31.92 -58.69 10.32
C LYS A 10 -30.78 -58.42 11.30
N ILE A 11 -30.38 -59.40 12.11
CA ILE A 11 -29.22 -59.28 13.01
C ILE A 11 -27.92 -59.21 12.21
N SER A 12 -27.79 -59.99 11.13
CA SER A 12 -26.63 -59.95 10.23
C SER A 12 -26.49 -58.58 9.53
N ILE A 13 -27.58 -58.05 8.97
CA ILE A 13 -27.60 -56.74 8.31
C ILE A 13 -27.24 -55.62 9.28
N ARG A 14 -27.78 -55.63 10.51
CA ARG A 14 -27.44 -54.63 11.54
C ARG A 14 -25.97 -54.70 11.95
N LYS A 15 -25.39 -55.89 12.11
CA LYS A 15 -23.96 -56.06 12.41
C LYS A 15 -23.06 -55.58 11.27
N VAL A 16 -23.44 -55.84 10.02
CA VAL A 16 -22.69 -55.36 8.85
C VAL A 16 -22.75 -53.83 8.75
N ALA A 17 -23.90 -53.21 9.04
CA ALA A 17 -24.04 -51.75 9.05
C ALA A 17 -23.22 -51.08 10.16
N THR A 18 -23.20 -51.62 11.39
CA THR A 18 -22.36 -51.08 12.48
C THR A 18 -20.87 -51.27 12.21
N LEU A 19 -20.45 -52.40 11.65
CA LEU A 19 -19.05 -52.62 11.25
C LEU A 19 -18.63 -51.65 10.13
N ARG A 20 -19.50 -51.39 9.15
CA ARG A 20 -19.22 -50.42 8.07
C ARG A 20 -19.08 -49.01 8.61
N ASN A 21 -19.94 -48.59 9.52
CA ASN A 21 -19.87 -47.27 10.14
C ASN A 21 -18.64 -47.11 11.05
N ALA A 22 -18.27 -48.15 11.79
CA ALA A 22 -17.04 -48.17 12.59
C ALA A 22 -15.79 -48.08 11.70
N ALA A 23 -15.75 -48.84 10.60
CA ALA A 23 -14.65 -48.77 9.63
C ALA A 23 -14.54 -47.39 8.98
N LEU A 24 -15.67 -46.73 8.67
CA LEU A 24 -15.68 -45.37 8.11
C LEU A 24 -15.13 -44.34 9.11
N LEU A 25 -15.51 -44.45 10.40
CA LEU A 25 -15.00 -43.59 11.46
C LEU A 25 -13.50 -43.77 11.69
N VAL A 26 -13.01 -45.01 11.66
CA VAL A 26 -11.57 -45.31 11.76
C VAL A 26 -10.82 -44.78 10.54
N ALA A 27 -11.37 -44.93 9.33
CA ALA A 27 -10.75 -44.39 8.12
C ALA A 27 -10.69 -42.86 8.12
N LEU A 28 -11.76 -42.18 8.57
CA LEU A 28 -11.80 -40.73 8.71
C LEU A 28 -10.83 -40.22 9.79
N SER A 29 -10.70 -40.92 10.92
CA SER A 29 -9.77 -40.52 11.97
C SER A 29 -8.32 -40.71 11.52
N VAL A 30 -7.97 -41.88 10.95
CA VAL A 30 -6.63 -42.15 10.41
C VAL A 30 -6.26 -41.17 9.29
N GLY A 31 -7.20 -40.89 8.37
CA GLY A 31 -6.99 -39.89 7.32
C GLY A 31 -6.74 -38.49 7.88
N SER A 32 -7.50 -38.07 8.89
CA SER A 32 -7.34 -36.77 9.55
C SER A 32 -5.99 -36.65 10.27
N PHE A 33 -5.57 -37.70 10.99
CA PHE A 33 -4.27 -37.74 11.66
C PHE A 33 -3.10 -37.78 10.67
N ALA A 34 -3.25 -38.47 9.53
CA ALA A 34 -2.24 -38.45 8.47
C ALA A 34 -2.08 -37.04 7.87
N CYS A 35 -3.17 -36.33 7.59
CA CYS A 35 -3.11 -34.96 7.10
C CYS A 35 -2.47 -33.99 8.12
N LEU A 36 -2.85 -34.08 9.40
CA LEU A 36 -2.23 -33.31 10.48
C LEU A 36 -0.75 -33.63 10.64
N GLY A 37 -0.38 -34.91 10.60
CA GLY A 37 1.01 -35.35 10.65
C GLY A 37 1.84 -34.81 9.49
N SER A 38 1.31 -34.84 8.27
CA SER A 38 1.98 -34.27 7.10
C SER A 38 2.13 -32.75 7.18
N LEU A 39 1.11 -32.02 7.67
CA LEU A 39 1.18 -30.57 7.88
C LEU A 39 2.24 -30.20 8.92
N LEU A 40 2.27 -30.91 10.04
CA LEU A 40 3.28 -30.71 11.08
C LEU A 40 4.68 -31.05 10.57
N TYR A 41 4.83 -32.16 9.84
CA TYR A 41 6.11 -32.53 9.24
C TYR A 41 6.61 -31.48 8.24
N VAL A 42 5.75 -30.99 7.34
CA VAL A 42 6.11 -29.92 6.38
C VAL A 42 6.45 -28.62 7.10
N ASN A 43 5.73 -28.26 8.16
CA ASN A 43 6.03 -27.07 8.95
C ASN A 43 7.37 -27.18 9.69
N ASP A 44 7.66 -28.34 10.27
CA ASP A 44 8.87 -28.52 11.08
C ASP A 44 10.12 -28.80 10.24
N ALA A 45 9.97 -29.44 9.09
CA ALA A 45 11.05 -29.76 8.16
C ALA A 45 11.41 -28.63 7.18
N ASN A 46 10.70 -27.50 7.20
CA ASN A 46 10.91 -26.39 6.26
C ASN A 46 11.41 -25.12 6.99
N PRO A 47 12.73 -24.93 7.16
CA PRO A 47 13.31 -23.77 7.85
C PRO A 47 12.83 -22.40 7.34
N PRO A 48 12.59 -22.18 6.03
CA PRO A 48 11.96 -20.97 5.51
C PRO A 48 10.61 -20.59 6.16
N LEU A 49 9.79 -21.57 6.59
CA LEU A 49 8.53 -21.29 7.31
C LEU A 49 8.76 -20.84 8.76
N LYS A 50 9.96 -21.08 9.29
CA LYS A 50 10.38 -20.65 10.64
C LYS A 50 11.04 -19.28 10.64
N VAL A 51 11.46 -18.78 9.47
CA VAL A 51 11.98 -17.42 9.30
C VAL A 51 10.80 -16.47 9.16
N LYS A 52 10.78 -15.38 9.93
CA LYS A 52 9.75 -14.35 9.82
C LYS A 52 9.72 -13.82 8.39
N ASN A 53 8.56 -13.91 7.75
CA ASN A 53 8.38 -13.31 6.44
C ASN A 53 8.27 -11.77 6.57
N HIS A 54 8.35 -11.08 5.43
CA HIS A 54 8.29 -9.62 5.38
C HIS A 54 7.07 -9.05 6.14
N TRP A 55 5.88 -9.62 5.94
CA TRP A 55 4.63 -9.17 6.56
C TRP A 55 4.64 -9.33 8.08
N GLN A 56 5.10 -10.47 8.59
CA GLN A 56 5.25 -10.72 10.02
C GLN A 56 6.26 -9.74 10.67
N SER A 57 7.30 -9.36 9.94
CA SER A 57 8.25 -8.35 10.43
C SER A 57 7.62 -6.94 10.52
N LEU A 58 6.72 -6.59 9.60
CA LEU A 58 6.01 -5.30 9.62
C LEU A 58 5.06 -5.20 10.82
N ASP A 59 4.34 -6.28 11.14
CA ASP A 59 3.43 -6.29 12.30
C ASP A 59 4.18 -6.11 13.63
N GLU A 60 5.34 -6.76 13.77
CA GLU A 60 6.21 -6.59 14.93
C GLU A 60 6.79 -5.17 14.99
N GLN A 61 7.25 -4.62 13.86
CA GLN A 61 7.73 -3.24 13.80
C GLN A 61 6.62 -2.26 14.21
N GLU A 62 5.41 -2.43 13.69
CA GLU A 62 4.24 -1.60 14.00
C GLU A 62 3.93 -1.59 15.51
N SER A 63 4.17 -2.70 16.22
CA SER A 63 3.96 -2.80 17.66
C SER A 63 4.88 -1.87 18.47
N GLY A 64 6.08 -1.58 17.96
CA GLY A 64 7.07 -0.68 18.56
C GLY A 64 6.72 0.81 18.52
N TYR A 65 5.58 1.18 17.93
CA TYR A 65 5.14 2.58 17.78
C TYR A 65 3.88 2.92 18.58
N ALA A 66 3.59 2.19 19.67
CA ALA A 66 2.40 2.42 20.50
C ALA A 66 2.27 3.88 21.00
N ASP A 67 3.39 4.52 21.36
CA ASP A 67 3.46 5.92 21.78
C ASP A 67 3.08 6.89 20.65
N ILE A 68 3.55 6.64 19.43
CA ILE A 68 3.23 7.46 18.26
C ILE A 68 1.77 7.27 17.85
N LYS A 69 1.25 6.03 17.89
CA LYS A 69 -0.17 5.75 17.63
C LYS A 69 -1.08 6.53 18.59
N ALA A 70 -0.74 6.54 19.88
CA ALA A 70 -1.49 7.30 20.88
C ALA A 70 -1.46 8.81 20.60
N GLN A 71 -0.30 9.36 20.23
CA GLN A 71 -0.18 10.78 19.85
C GLN A 71 -1.00 11.13 18.62
N VAL A 72 -0.92 10.32 17.56
CA VAL A 72 -1.69 10.51 16.32
C VAL A 72 -3.19 10.45 16.62
N ALA A 73 -3.65 9.45 17.37
CA ALA A 73 -5.06 9.33 17.77
C ALA A 73 -5.54 10.54 18.57
N ALA A 74 -4.72 11.06 19.49
CA ALA A 74 -5.05 12.28 20.24
C ALA A 74 -5.16 13.51 19.31
N LEU A 75 -4.26 13.65 18.34
CA LEU A 75 -4.30 14.74 17.36
C LEU A 75 -5.53 14.64 16.46
N LEU A 76 -5.91 13.44 16.01
CA LEU A 76 -7.08 13.21 15.16
C LEU A 76 -8.42 13.43 15.90
N LYS A 77 -8.54 13.03 17.16
CA LYS A 77 -9.74 13.35 17.97
C LYS A 77 -9.95 14.85 18.14
N VAL A 78 -8.85 15.58 18.27
CA VAL A 78 -8.91 17.03 18.41
C VAL A 78 -9.16 17.71 17.05
N ALA A 79 -8.77 17.07 15.95
CA ALA A 79 -8.92 17.53 14.57
C ALA A 79 -10.36 17.55 14.04
N GLU A 80 -11.27 16.77 14.63
CA GLU A 80 -12.71 16.86 14.35
C GLU A 80 -13.26 18.30 14.52
N ASN A 81 -12.54 19.15 15.26
CA ASN A 81 -12.88 20.55 15.54
C ASN A 81 -11.97 21.61 14.87
N LYS A 82 -11.40 21.32 13.69
CA LYS A 82 -10.41 22.10 12.89
C LYS A 82 -8.96 21.70 13.17
N LEU A 83 -8.24 21.34 12.10
CA LEU A 83 -6.84 20.89 12.06
C LEU A 83 -5.82 22.03 12.15
N ASP A 84 -6.25 23.27 12.37
CA ASP A 84 -5.37 24.43 12.30
C ASP A 84 -4.34 24.41 13.45
N GLY A 85 -3.11 24.05 13.12
CA GLY A 85 -1.92 24.24 13.98
C GLY A 85 -1.57 23.12 14.96
N LYS A 86 -2.20 21.93 14.88
CA LYS A 86 -1.88 20.80 15.79
C LYS A 86 -1.09 19.72 15.08
N SER A 87 0.10 19.44 15.61
CA SER A 87 1.05 18.58 14.93
C SER A 87 1.98 17.82 15.87
N ILE A 88 2.65 16.80 15.32
CA ILE A 88 3.71 16.09 16.02
C ILE A 88 4.88 17.07 16.21
N LYS A 89 5.19 17.47 17.45
CA LYS A 89 6.11 18.59 17.72
C LYS A 89 7.58 18.19 17.72
N SER A 90 7.93 17.07 18.37
CA SER A 90 9.33 16.67 18.54
C SER A 90 9.93 16.14 17.23
N PRO A 91 11.14 16.56 16.81
CA PRO A 91 11.83 16.01 15.64
C PRO A 91 11.97 14.47 15.69
N SER A 92 12.26 13.91 16.86
CA SER A 92 12.35 12.44 17.03
C SER A 92 11.01 11.75 16.81
N ALA A 93 9.93 12.35 17.32
CA ALA A 93 8.57 11.84 17.11
C ALA A 93 8.14 11.97 15.64
N LYS A 94 8.50 13.05 14.94
CA LYS A 94 8.24 13.22 13.51
C LYS A 94 8.93 12.12 12.69
N LYS A 95 10.20 11.83 12.98
CA LYS A 95 10.94 10.74 12.32
C LYS A 95 10.23 9.39 12.53
N ARG A 96 9.93 9.05 13.78
CA ARG A 96 9.22 7.79 14.11
C ARG A 96 7.82 7.72 13.48
N ALA A 97 7.13 8.86 13.35
CA ALA A 97 5.85 8.91 12.66
C ALA A 97 5.97 8.63 11.15
N ARG A 98 7.02 9.13 10.49
CA ARG A 98 7.29 8.78 9.07
C ARG A 98 7.53 7.28 8.90
N GLU A 99 8.31 6.69 9.78
CA GLU A 99 8.57 5.25 9.77
C GLU A 99 7.28 4.44 9.95
N LEU A 100 6.43 4.82 10.92
CA LEU A 100 5.13 4.20 11.11
C LEU A 100 4.21 4.36 9.89
N ALA A 101 4.18 5.54 9.27
CA ALA A 101 3.39 5.78 8.07
C ALA A 101 3.86 4.92 6.88
N LEU A 102 5.19 4.74 6.75
CA LEU A 102 5.77 3.84 5.75
C LEU A 102 5.36 2.39 6.00
N ILE A 103 5.43 1.91 7.25
CA ILE A 103 4.97 0.57 7.64
C ILE A 103 3.48 0.39 7.29
N TYR A 104 2.64 1.37 7.62
CA TYR A 104 1.21 1.33 7.26
C TYR A 104 0.99 1.28 5.75
N ARG A 105 1.73 2.08 4.97
CA ARG A 105 1.64 2.07 3.52
C ARG A 105 2.05 0.70 2.95
N GLN A 106 3.12 0.10 3.46
CA GLN A 106 3.58 -1.23 3.07
C GLN A 106 2.56 -2.32 3.43
N GLN A 107 1.91 -2.24 4.58
CA GLN A 107 0.83 -3.14 5.02
C GLN A 107 -0.51 -2.94 4.27
N GLY A 108 -0.61 -1.99 3.33
CA GLY A 108 -1.87 -1.68 2.66
C GLY A 108 -2.89 -0.97 3.57
N LYS A 109 -2.43 -0.28 4.61
CA LYS A 109 -3.23 0.59 5.49
C LYS A 109 -3.07 2.05 5.05
N GLN A 110 -3.34 2.34 3.78
CA GLN A 110 -3.02 3.64 3.17
C GLN A 110 -3.73 4.82 3.86
N GLU A 111 -4.96 4.63 4.35
CA GLU A 111 -5.71 5.67 5.05
C GLU A 111 -4.96 6.14 6.30
N LYS A 112 -4.45 5.20 7.10
CA LYS A 112 -3.67 5.50 8.31
C LYS A 112 -2.34 6.17 7.98
N ALA A 113 -1.69 5.74 6.89
CA ALA A 113 -0.48 6.39 6.41
C ALA A 113 -0.75 7.84 5.98
N ALA A 114 -1.84 8.07 5.24
CA ALA A 114 -2.24 9.39 4.77
C ALA A 114 -2.58 10.33 5.93
N GLU A 115 -3.26 9.84 6.99
CA GLU A 115 -3.50 10.62 8.22
C GLU A 115 -2.20 11.13 8.84
N ILE A 116 -1.21 10.25 8.99
CA ILE A 116 0.09 10.62 9.58
C ILE A 116 0.84 11.60 8.69
N TYR A 117 0.96 11.32 7.39
CA TYR A 117 1.65 12.22 6.47
C TYR A 117 0.96 13.58 6.36
N ARG A 118 -0.37 13.63 6.44
CA ARG A 118 -1.11 14.90 6.50
C ARG A 118 -0.79 15.68 7.77
N LEU A 119 -0.75 15.03 8.94
CA LEU A 119 -0.33 15.67 10.19
C LEU A 119 1.12 16.19 10.11
N LEU A 120 2.02 15.43 9.49
CA LEU A 120 3.41 15.81 9.31
C LEU A 120 3.56 16.98 8.34
N TRP A 121 2.84 16.98 7.24
CA TRP A 121 2.88 18.06 6.25
C TRP A 121 2.29 19.36 6.79
N LEU A 122 1.19 19.29 7.57
CA LEU A 122 0.62 20.44 8.29
C LEU A 122 1.50 20.91 9.46
N SER A 123 2.36 20.04 10.01
CA SER A 123 3.28 20.33 11.12
C SER A 123 4.40 21.30 10.81
N ALA A 124 4.60 21.59 9.54
CA ALA A 124 5.85 22.17 9.05
C ALA A 124 5.97 23.68 9.38
N GLY A 125 4.90 24.30 9.88
CA GLY A 125 4.89 25.72 10.25
C GLY A 125 5.17 26.60 9.02
N ALA A 126 6.07 27.58 9.16
CA ALA A 126 6.43 28.50 8.09
C ALA A 126 7.28 27.87 6.95
N LYS A 127 7.86 26.67 7.15
CA LYS A 127 8.63 25.97 6.11
C LYS A 127 7.83 24.79 5.60
N PHE A 128 7.54 24.78 4.30
CA PHE A 128 6.86 23.66 3.65
C PHE A 128 7.79 22.44 3.62
N ASN A 129 7.37 21.31 4.17
CA ASN A 129 8.13 20.07 4.09
C ASN A 129 7.74 19.27 2.86
N THR A 130 8.54 19.40 1.80
CA THR A 130 8.34 18.72 0.52
C THR A 130 8.36 17.19 0.64
N GLU A 131 9.21 16.60 1.50
CA GLU A 131 9.29 15.14 1.64
C GLU A 131 7.99 14.54 2.17
N ASP A 132 7.41 15.13 3.22
CA ASP A 132 6.14 14.69 3.78
C ASP A 132 4.98 14.89 2.79
N GLY A 133 5.01 15.99 2.04
CA GLY A 133 4.03 16.26 0.98
C GLY A 133 4.09 15.22 -0.14
N LEU A 134 5.29 14.86 -0.61
CA LEU A 134 5.47 13.84 -1.65
C LEU A 134 5.00 12.47 -1.19
N ALA A 135 5.30 12.10 0.05
CA ALA A 135 4.84 10.84 0.64
C ALA A 135 3.30 10.80 0.76
N LEU A 136 2.68 11.91 1.14
CA LEU A 136 1.21 12.03 1.16
C LEU A 136 0.61 11.90 -0.24
N ALA A 137 1.17 12.61 -1.23
CA ALA A 137 0.68 12.58 -2.61
C ALA A 137 0.78 11.17 -3.22
N ALA A 138 1.89 10.48 -2.98
CA ALA A 138 2.07 9.09 -3.38
C ALA A 138 1.05 8.16 -2.68
N THR A 139 0.82 8.37 -1.37
CA THR A 139 -0.18 7.59 -0.62
C THR A 139 -1.59 7.79 -1.18
N TYR A 140 -1.99 9.02 -1.54
CA TYR A 140 -3.27 9.25 -2.21
C TYR A 140 -3.36 8.57 -3.58
N THR A 141 -2.25 8.53 -4.32
CA THR A 141 -2.19 7.83 -5.61
C THR A 141 -2.46 6.33 -5.42
N ASP A 142 -1.83 5.72 -4.42
CA ASP A 142 -2.04 4.30 -4.09
C ASP A 142 -3.49 3.99 -3.66
N MET A 143 -4.19 4.97 -3.08
CA MET A 143 -5.61 4.86 -2.69
C MET A 143 -6.58 5.08 -3.86
N GLY A 144 -6.10 5.47 -5.05
CA GLY A 144 -6.97 5.96 -6.14
C GLY A 144 -7.58 7.34 -5.86
N GLY A 145 -7.11 8.05 -4.83
CA GLY A 145 -7.52 9.41 -4.47
C GLY A 145 -6.87 10.47 -5.35
N PHE A 146 -7.00 10.33 -6.67
CA PHE A 146 -6.19 11.06 -7.64
C PHE A 146 -6.33 12.58 -7.58
N ASP A 147 -7.52 13.11 -7.32
CA ASP A 147 -7.71 14.56 -7.18
C ASP A 147 -6.88 15.13 -6.01
N SER A 148 -6.83 14.40 -4.89
CA SER A 148 -6.01 14.78 -3.73
C SER A 148 -4.52 14.64 -4.01
N ALA A 149 -4.11 13.63 -4.78
CA ALA A 149 -2.73 13.45 -5.22
C ALA A 149 -2.27 14.59 -6.14
N ILE A 150 -3.05 14.90 -7.19
CA ILE A 150 -2.78 15.99 -8.14
C ILE A 150 -2.64 17.33 -7.41
N LEU A 151 -3.60 17.66 -6.54
CA LEU A 151 -3.56 18.90 -5.76
C LEU A 151 -2.31 18.97 -4.86
N SER A 152 -1.88 17.84 -4.30
CA SER A 152 -0.69 17.77 -3.46
C SER A 152 0.59 17.99 -4.28
N TYR A 153 0.75 17.29 -5.41
CA TYR A 153 1.88 17.49 -6.31
C TYR A 153 1.95 18.91 -6.88
N GLN A 154 0.81 19.51 -7.24
CA GLN A 154 0.76 20.91 -7.71
C GLN A 154 1.23 21.91 -6.63
N LYS A 155 0.84 21.70 -5.36
CA LYS A 155 1.30 22.54 -4.25
C LYS A 155 2.81 22.43 -4.03
N ILE A 156 3.34 21.21 -4.10
CA ILE A 156 4.77 20.94 -3.97
C ILE A 156 5.55 21.60 -5.10
N LEU A 157 5.10 21.40 -6.35
CA LEU A 157 5.69 22.02 -7.53
C LEU A 157 5.71 23.55 -7.41
N THR A 158 4.59 24.15 -6.98
CA THR A 158 4.50 25.61 -6.78
C THR A 158 5.48 26.09 -5.72
N TYR A 159 5.60 25.37 -4.59
CA TYR A 159 6.54 25.71 -3.54
C TYR A 159 8.00 25.60 -4.02
N ASP A 160 8.39 24.49 -4.63
CA ASP A 160 9.77 24.27 -5.08
C ASP A 160 10.14 25.25 -6.22
N GLN A 161 9.20 25.62 -7.10
CA GLN A 161 9.40 26.65 -8.13
C GLN A 161 9.59 28.07 -7.55
N SER A 162 8.82 28.42 -6.52
CA SER A 162 8.80 29.78 -5.95
C SER A 162 9.81 29.99 -4.82
N SER A 163 10.34 28.92 -4.24
CA SER A 163 11.30 28.98 -3.15
C SER A 163 12.55 29.73 -3.60
N THR A 164 12.95 30.79 -2.89
CA THR A 164 14.20 31.53 -3.15
C THR A 164 15.36 31.01 -2.30
N ASP A 165 15.06 30.23 -1.25
CA ASP A 165 16.03 29.76 -0.26
C ASP A 165 16.87 28.57 -0.74
N ILE A 166 16.44 27.93 -1.84
CA ILE A 166 17.14 26.79 -2.44
C ILE A 166 18.08 27.29 -3.54
N GLU A 167 19.25 26.67 -3.70
CA GLU A 167 20.16 26.98 -4.81
C GLU A 167 19.48 26.71 -6.17
N ALA A 168 19.70 27.57 -7.17
CA ALA A 168 19.02 27.46 -8.47
C ALA A 168 19.18 26.09 -9.15
N LYS A 169 20.38 25.48 -9.09
CA LYS A 169 20.63 24.15 -9.67
C LYS A 169 19.86 23.05 -8.95
N VAL A 170 19.82 23.11 -7.62
CA VAL A 170 19.02 22.18 -6.80
C VAL A 170 17.53 22.37 -7.08
N ARG A 171 17.07 23.62 -7.17
CA ARG A 171 15.68 23.95 -7.53
C ARG A 171 15.26 23.34 -8.85
N GLN A 172 16.09 23.43 -9.88
CA GLN A 172 15.80 22.81 -11.19
C GLN A 172 15.59 21.30 -11.09
N ALA A 173 16.45 20.60 -10.35
CA ALA A 173 16.31 19.16 -10.14
C ALA A 173 15.03 18.81 -9.36
N LEU A 174 14.69 19.57 -8.32
CA LEU A 174 13.45 19.40 -7.55
C LEU A 174 12.21 19.61 -8.43
N VAL A 175 12.19 20.67 -9.23
CA VAL A 175 11.10 20.96 -10.16
C VAL A 175 10.99 19.88 -11.24
N ALA A 176 12.10 19.35 -11.74
CA ALA A 176 12.09 18.23 -12.69
C ALA A 176 11.47 16.97 -12.06
N ARG A 177 11.84 16.63 -10.82
CA ARG A 177 11.23 15.54 -10.04
C ARG A 177 9.72 15.74 -9.87
N ASP A 178 9.29 16.95 -9.50
CA ASP A 178 7.88 17.23 -9.23
C ASP A 178 7.01 17.17 -10.48
N LEU A 179 7.52 17.69 -11.60
CA LEU A 179 6.88 17.55 -12.90
C LEU A 179 6.78 16.08 -13.32
N ASN A 180 7.84 15.29 -13.12
CA ASN A 180 7.81 13.86 -13.41
C ASN A 180 6.75 13.14 -12.55
N ASN A 181 6.68 13.43 -11.25
CA ASN A 181 5.70 12.80 -10.36
C ASN A 181 4.26 13.22 -10.71
N LEU A 182 4.03 14.50 -11.03
CA LEU A 182 2.73 14.99 -11.47
C LEU A 182 2.32 14.36 -12.81
N GLY A 183 3.26 14.22 -13.74
CA GLY A 183 3.06 13.52 -15.01
C GLY A 183 2.67 12.07 -14.81
N GLN A 184 3.37 11.36 -13.92
CA GLN A 184 3.06 9.99 -13.56
C GLN A 184 1.67 9.86 -12.92
N CYS A 185 1.29 10.81 -12.05
CA CYS A 185 -0.04 10.83 -11.46
C CYS A 185 -1.13 10.99 -12.53
N TYR A 186 -0.97 11.91 -13.48
CA TYR A 186 -1.91 12.04 -14.60
C TYR A 186 -1.96 10.79 -15.48
N TYR A 187 -0.82 10.15 -15.73
CA TYR A 187 -0.78 8.89 -16.47
C TYR A 187 -1.56 7.79 -15.74
N THR A 188 -1.37 7.64 -14.42
CA THR A 188 -2.14 6.67 -13.62
C THR A 188 -3.65 6.95 -13.69
N VAL A 189 -4.07 8.23 -13.67
CA VAL A 189 -5.50 8.59 -13.86
C VAL A 189 -5.99 8.17 -15.25
N ALA A 190 -5.17 8.37 -16.29
CA ALA A 190 -5.50 7.94 -17.64
C ALA A 190 -5.65 6.41 -17.73
N CYS A 191 -4.78 5.64 -17.10
CA CYS A 191 -4.88 4.17 -17.06
C CYS A 191 -6.10 3.69 -16.26
N ALA A 192 -6.50 4.44 -15.23
CA ALA A 192 -7.63 4.09 -14.37
C ALA A 192 -9.01 4.49 -14.96
N THR A 193 -9.05 5.33 -16.00
CA THR A 193 -10.31 5.81 -16.58
C THR A 193 -10.70 5.04 -17.85
N ALA A 194 -11.96 4.62 -17.92
CA ALA A 194 -12.50 3.92 -19.09
C ALA A 194 -12.94 4.86 -20.23
N GLN A 195 -13.19 6.14 -19.93
CA GLN A 195 -13.71 7.10 -20.90
C GLN A 195 -12.59 7.60 -21.81
N SER A 196 -12.69 7.35 -23.12
CA SER A 196 -11.63 7.67 -24.10
C SER A 196 -11.21 9.15 -24.09
N ASP A 197 -12.17 10.08 -24.06
CA ASP A 197 -11.87 11.52 -24.08
C ASP A 197 -11.14 11.96 -22.82
N THR A 198 -11.58 11.47 -21.66
CA THR A 198 -10.96 11.73 -20.36
C THR A 198 -9.56 11.12 -20.32
N ARG A 199 -9.40 9.87 -20.78
CA ARG A 199 -8.10 9.20 -20.88
C ARG A 199 -7.13 10.01 -21.73
N LYS A 200 -7.51 10.38 -22.95
CA LYS A 200 -6.68 11.18 -23.86
C LYS A 200 -6.33 12.55 -23.29
N LYS A 201 -7.26 13.18 -22.56
CA LYS A 201 -7.00 14.44 -21.85
C LYS A 201 -5.90 14.28 -20.79
N TYR A 202 -5.99 13.25 -19.94
CA TYR A 202 -4.98 13.00 -18.91
C TYR A 202 -3.65 12.55 -19.48
N LEU A 203 -3.63 11.76 -20.57
CA LEU A 203 -2.40 11.42 -21.30
C LEU A 203 -1.71 12.68 -21.84
N ARG A 204 -2.45 13.63 -22.43
CA ARG A 204 -1.88 14.91 -22.87
C ARG A 204 -1.29 15.70 -21.71
N TRP A 205 -1.99 15.77 -20.58
CA TRP A 205 -1.46 16.43 -19.39
C TRP A 205 -0.19 15.75 -18.85
N ALA A 206 -0.15 14.42 -18.80
CA ALA A 206 1.03 13.65 -18.42
C ALA A 206 2.22 13.97 -19.33
N ARG A 207 2.01 13.91 -20.65
CA ARG A 207 3.01 14.23 -21.67
C ARG A 207 3.60 15.63 -21.47
N ASP A 208 2.75 16.63 -21.28
CA ASP A 208 3.19 18.03 -21.13
C ASP A 208 4.07 18.19 -19.88
N GLN A 209 3.76 17.49 -18.78
CA GLN A 209 4.63 17.49 -17.59
C GLN A 209 5.96 16.77 -17.84
N PHE A 210 5.97 15.62 -18.52
CA PHE A 210 7.19 14.90 -18.83
C PHE A 210 8.12 15.68 -19.76
N ILE A 211 7.56 16.37 -20.77
CA ILE A 211 8.34 17.28 -21.63
C ILE A 211 8.97 18.40 -20.80
N ALA A 212 8.22 18.99 -19.86
CA ALA A 212 8.75 20.04 -18.99
C ALA A 212 9.84 19.50 -18.06
N ALA A 213 9.66 18.31 -17.48
CA ALA A 213 10.65 17.64 -16.64
C ALA A 213 11.94 17.34 -17.43
N ALA A 214 11.83 16.84 -18.66
CA ALA A 214 12.97 16.47 -19.50
C ALA A 214 13.86 17.67 -19.87
N LYS A 215 13.28 18.88 -19.94
CA LYS A 215 14.03 20.12 -20.19
C LYS A 215 14.85 20.58 -18.98
N LEU A 216 14.47 20.17 -17.77
CA LEU A 216 15.08 20.58 -16.51
C LEU A 216 15.98 19.50 -15.90
N ALA A 217 15.79 18.23 -16.29
CA ALA A 217 16.59 17.11 -15.84
C ALA A 217 18.05 17.27 -16.28
N ASN A 218 18.96 17.28 -15.31
CA ASN A 218 20.40 17.43 -15.54
C ASN A 218 21.18 16.14 -15.25
N ALA A 219 20.60 15.21 -14.48
CA ALA A 219 21.19 13.90 -14.22
C ALA A 219 20.77 12.89 -15.30
N GLU A 220 21.71 12.03 -15.70
CA GLU A 220 21.49 11.00 -16.74
C GLU A 220 20.32 10.07 -16.37
N GLU A 221 20.26 9.64 -15.11
CA GLU A 221 19.23 8.72 -14.62
C GLU A 221 17.84 9.37 -14.55
N GLU A 222 17.74 10.60 -14.07
CA GLU A 222 16.49 11.38 -14.08
C GLU A 222 15.99 11.56 -15.51
N THR A 223 16.91 11.89 -16.41
CA THR A 223 16.62 12.05 -17.84
C THR A 223 16.12 10.74 -18.46
N ARG A 224 16.73 9.61 -18.10
CA ARG A 224 16.34 8.28 -18.60
C ARG A 224 14.93 7.92 -18.17
N LEU A 225 14.61 8.07 -16.89
CA LEU A 225 13.28 7.78 -16.34
C LEU A 225 12.20 8.66 -16.98
N VAL A 226 12.43 9.98 -17.06
CA VAL A 226 11.46 10.91 -17.67
C VAL A 226 11.22 10.57 -19.13
N ARG A 227 12.26 10.21 -19.89
CA ARG A 227 12.12 9.79 -21.30
C ARG A 227 11.34 8.49 -21.46
N GLN A 228 11.54 7.51 -20.57
CA GLN A 228 10.77 6.26 -20.57
C GLN A 228 9.28 6.52 -20.31
N ASN A 229 8.98 7.38 -19.33
CA ASN A 229 7.61 7.77 -19.02
C ASN A 229 6.97 8.52 -20.20
N LEU A 230 7.70 9.45 -20.83
CA LEU A 230 7.23 10.18 -22.01
C LEU A 230 6.92 9.22 -23.17
N ALA A 231 7.82 8.30 -23.49
CA ALA A 231 7.63 7.34 -24.58
C ALA A 231 6.40 6.43 -24.36
N SER A 232 6.15 6.06 -23.10
CA SER A 232 4.96 5.26 -22.73
C SER A 232 3.67 6.03 -23.03
N VAL A 233 3.60 7.31 -22.64
CA VAL A 233 2.45 8.19 -22.92
C VAL A 233 2.27 8.44 -24.42
N GLU A 234 3.36 8.67 -25.15
CA GLU A 234 3.30 8.92 -26.59
C GLU A 234 2.79 7.70 -27.35
N THR A 235 3.18 6.50 -26.95
CA THR A 235 2.66 5.25 -27.52
C THR A 235 1.16 5.14 -27.31
N GLU A 236 0.67 5.35 -26.08
CA GLU A 236 -0.77 5.28 -25.78
C GLU A 236 -1.62 6.38 -26.44
N LEU A 237 -1.01 7.50 -26.84
CA LEU A 237 -1.73 8.57 -27.55
C LEU A 237 -1.92 8.27 -29.04
N LEU A 238 -1.14 7.33 -29.60
CA LEU A 238 -1.23 6.92 -31.00
C LEU A 238 -2.27 5.80 -31.22
N ASP A 239 -2.60 5.05 -30.17
CA ASP A 239 -3.64 4.01 -30.13
C ASP A 239 -5.07 4.60 -29.96
#